data_AF-A0A4Q2QUT1-F1
#
_entry.id   AF-A0A4Q2QUT1-F1
#
_cell.length_a   1.000
_cell.length_b   1.000
_cell.length_c   1.000
_cell.angle_alpha   90.00
_cell.angle_beta   90.00
_cell.angle_gamma   90.00
#
_symmetry.space_group_name_H-M   'P 1'
#
loop_
_entity.id
_entity.type
_entity.pdbx_description
1 polymer ?
#
loop_
_entity_poly.entity_id
_entity_poly.type
_entity_poly.pdbx_seq_one_letter_code
_entity_poly.pdbx_strand_id
1 'polypeptide(L)'
;TWCKILFKYIFQLKKYDVICINDIRTCILLLPLIIIYQRKMIWYIRIREEQKKIVYILSHFFSTVIFISSDLQESTHLSKRTKTEKLLTGFPNHDLKLKESILNEVKFVTVGSINARKNQIEVLNVFKRLDKKINSKCTLDIIGSYEPEDYDYYKTLEKKISDDCLLKDKVQIKG
;
A
#
# COMPACT_ATOMS: atom_id res chain seq x y z
N THR A 1 -24.93 -13.85 11.73
CA THR A 1 -25.78 -12.66 11.52
C THR A 1 -24.98 -11.41 11.82
N TRP A 2 -24.99 -10.41 10.93
CA TRP A 2 -24.32 -9.12 11.11
C TRP A 2 -24.58 -8.47 12.48
N CYS A 3 -25.80 -8.60 13.00
CA CYS A 3 -26.17 -8.11 14.34
C CYS A 3 -25.32 -8.72 15.46
N LYS A 4 -24.99 -10.02 15.42
CA LYS A 4 -24.14 -10.67 16.43
C LYS A 4 -22.71 -10.10 16.42
N ILE A 5 -22.20 -9.79 15.22
CA ILE A 5 -20.88 -9.17 15.02
C ILE A 5 -20.89 -7.74 15.59
N LEU A 6 -21.93 -6.96 15.27
CA LEU A 6 -22.14 -5.61 15.82
C LEU A 6 -22.21 -5.62 17.35
N PHE A 7 -23.04 -6.47 17.96
CA PHE A 7 -23.15 -6.57 19.41
C PHE A 7 -21.84 -6.93 20.09
N LYS A 8 -21.07 -7.87 19.52
CA LYS A 8 -19.73 -8.23 20.03
C LYS A 8 -18.80 -7.01 20.04
N TYR A 9 -18.77 -6.23 18.95
CA TYR A 9 -17.89 -5.08 18.86
C TYR A 9 -18.36 -3.88 19.68
N ILE A 10 -19.66 -3.68 19.90
CA ILE A 10 -20.18 -2.60 20.76
C ILE A 10 -19.52 -2.64 22.15
N PHE A 11 -19.51 -3.80 22.80
CA PHE A 11 -18.94 -3.94 24.15
C PHE A 11 -17.42 -3.79 24.17
N GLN A 12 -16.74 -4.23 23.10
CA GLN A 12 -15.29 -4.09 22.98
C GLN A 12 -14.90 -2.63 22.78
N LEU A 13 -15.56 -1.93 21.84
CA LEU A 13 -15.23 -0.55 21.49
C LEU A 13 -15.51 0.45 22.62
N LYS A 14 -16.47 0.17 23.51
CA LYS A 14 -16.73 1.02 24.69
C LYS A 14 -15.51 1.22 25.58
N LYS A 15 -14.62 0.24 25.65
CA LYS A 15 -13.44 0.24 26.55
C LYS A 15 -12.34 1.18 26.10
N TYR A 16 -12.35 1.62 24.84
CA TYR A 16 -11.30 2.45 24.27
C TYR A 16 -11.73 3.92 24.28
N ASP A 17 -10.79 4.81 24.57
CA ASP A 17 -11.02 6.25 24.50
C ASP A 17 -10.97 6.77 23.07
N VAL A 18 -10.11 6.16 22.24
CA VAL A 18 -9.91 6.49 20.83
C VAL A 18 -9.85 5.21 20.01
N ILE A 19 -10.46 5.23 18.84
CA ILE A 19 -10.50 4.12 17.89
C ILE A 19 -9.98 4.64 16.55
N CYS A 20 -8.91 4.04 16.06
CA CYS A 20 -8.33 4.35 14.77
C CYS A 20 -8.71 3.28 13.75
N ILE A 21 -9.28 3.69 12.61
CA ILE A 21 -9.59 2.82 11.49
C ILE A 21 -8.65 3.16 10.35
N ASN A 22 -8.04 2.17 9.70
CA ASN A 22 -7.00 2.37 8.69
C ASN A 22 -7.41 1.97 7.26
N ASP A 23 -8.61 1.42 7.10
CA ASP A 23 -9.07 0.78 5.87
C ASP A 23 -10.55 1.10 5.62
N ILE A 24 -10.89 1.42 4.36
CA ILE A 24 -12.25 1.83 3.99
C ILE A 24 -13.28 0.70 4.14
N ARG A 25 -12.89 -0.55 3.88
CA ARG A 25 -13.79 -1.71 4.03
C ARG A 25 -14.15 -1.88 5.49
N THR A 26 -13.19 -1.65 6.38
CA THR A 26 -13.44 -1.60 7.84
C THR A 26 -14.35 -0.44 8.22
N CYS A 27 -14.19 0.75 7.62
CA CYS A 27 -15.12 1.86 7.82
C CYS A 27 -16.57 1.49 7.43
N ILE A 28 -16.76 0.81 6.30
CA ILE A 28 -18.08 0.38 5.82
C ILE A 28 -18.67 -0.69 6.75
N LEU A 29 -17.88 -1.70 7.11
CA LEU A 29 -18.27 -2.79 8.01
C LEU A 29 -18.71 -2.25 9.39
N LEU A 30 -18.00 -1.26 9.91
CA LEU A 30 -18.24 -0.69 11.24
C LEU A 30 -19.09 0.58 11.22
N LEU A 31 -19.70 0.94 10.08
CA LEU A 31 -20.44 2.20 9.91
C LEU A 31 -21.48 2.46 11.03
N PRO A 32 -22.31 1.49 11.45
CA PRO A 32 -23.26 1.73 12.54
C PRO A 32 -22.56 2.12 13.86
N LEU A 33 -21.39 1.52 14.15
CA LEU A 33 -20.62 1.82 15.36
C LEU A 33 -19.93 3.17 15.25
N ILE A 34 -19.41 3.51 14.07
CA ILE A 34 -18.80 4.81 13.79
C ILE A 34 -19.82 5.94 14.02
N ILE A 35 -21.07 5.75 13.59
CA ILE A 35 -22.15 6.71 13.82
C ILE A 35 -22.46 6.87 15.33
N ILE A 36 -22.35 5.81 16.13
CA ILE A 36 -22.62 5.87 17.58
C ILE A 36 -21.46 6.53 18.35
N TYR A 37 -20.22 6.22 17.97
CA TYR A 37 -19.02 6.61 18.73
C TYR A 37 -18.22 7.77 18.11
N GLN A 38 -18.80 8.55 17.19
CA GLN A 38 -18.16 9.59 16.35
C GLN A 38 -17.01 10.38 17.00
N ARG A 39 -17.14 10.79 18.27
CA ARG A 39 -16.12 11.58 18.98
C ARG A 39 -14.83 10.81 19.30
N LYS A 40 -14.89 9.48 19.34
CA LYS A 40 -13.73 8.59 19.57
C LYS A 40 -13.05 8.16 18.29
N MET A 41 -13.64 8.44 17.13
CA MET A 41 -13.21 7.87 15.85
C MET A 41 -12.19 8.74 15.14
N ILE A 42 -11.07 8.13 14.77
CA ILE A 42 -10.04 8.66 13.88
C ILE A 42 -9.96 7.75 12.65
N TRP A 43 -9.89 8.36 11.47
CA TRP A 43 -9.66 7.61 10.23
C TRP A 43 -8.26 7.89 9.71
N TYR A 44 -7.45 6.85 9.57
CA TYR A 44 -6.12 6.91 8.97
C TYR A 44 -6.17 6.43 7.52
N ILE A 45 -6.07 7.38 6.57
CA ILE A 45 -6.12 7.09 5.13
C ILE A 45 -4.69 6.87 4.61
N ARG A 46 -4.40 5.62 4.24
CA ARG A 46 -3.09 5.18 3.74
C ARG A 46 -3.02 5.01 2.22
N ILE A 47 -4.17 4.77 1.59
CA ILE A 47 -4.28 4.48 0.16
C ILE A 47 -5.25 5.48 -0.43
N ARG A 48 -4.96 5.96 -1.64
CA ARG A 48 -5.88 6.83 -2.37
C ARG A 48 -7.12 6.02 -2.73
N GLU A 49 -8.26 6.46 -2.23
CA GLU A 49 -9.55 5.86 -2.53
C GLU A 49 -10.13 6.46 -3.82
N GLU A 50 -10.52 5.60 -4.76
CA GLU A 50 -11.11 6.04 -6.03
C GLU A 50 -12.52 6.60 -5.84
N GLN A 51 -13.27 6.06 -4.87
CA GLN A 51 -14.65 6.43 -4.59
C GLN A 51 -14.73 7.68 -3.71
N LYS A 52 -14.31 8.83 -4.24
CA LYS A 52 -14.25 10.13 -3.53
C LYS A 52 -15.56 10.52 -2.82
N LYS A 53 -16.71 10.16 -3.40
CA LYS A 53 -18.03 10.42 -2.80
C LYS A 53 -18.24 9.67 -1.49
N ILE A 54 -17.82 8.39 -1.44
CA ILE A 54 -17.92 7.58 -0.21
C ILE A 54 -16.99 8.15 0.85
N VAL A 55 -15.76 8.50 0.48
CA VAL A 55 -14.80 9.13 1.39
C VAL A 55 -15.36 10.41 1.99
N TYR A 56 -15.95 11.28 1.17
CA TYR A 56 -16.59 12.49 1.62
C TYR A 56 -17.74 12.20 2.61
N ILE A 57 -18.65 11.28 2.29
CA ILE A 57 -19.76 10.91 3.18
C ILE A 57 -19.23 10.36 4.50
N LEU A 58 -18.33 9.38 4.46
CA LEU A 58 -17.75 8.75 5.64
C LEU A 58 -17.02 9.76 6.53
N SER A 59 -16.31 10.72 5.93
CA SER A 59 -15.53 11.73 6.67
C SER A 59 -16.35 12.52 7.68
N HIS A 60 -17.66 12.66 7.44
CA HIS A 60 -18.57 13.33 8.36
C HIS A 60 -18.53 12.66 9.74
N PHE A 61 -18.41 11.34 9.82
CA PHE A 61 -18.50 10.62 11.09
C PHE A 61 -17.18 10.57 11.88
N PHE A 62 -16.12 11.20 11.36
CA PHE A 62 -14.82 11.25 12.01
C PHE A 62 -14.51 12.67 12.49
N SER A 63 -13.98 12.76 13.71
CA SER A 63 -13.49 14.03 14.27
C SER A 63 -12.21 14.47 13.58
N THR A 64 -11.33 13.51 13.30
CA THR A 64 -10.01 13.70 12.72
C THR A 64 -9.77 12.63 11.66
N VAL A 65 -9.26 13.06 10.51
CA VAL A 65 -8.73 12.19 9.47
C VAL A 65 -7.23 12.44 9.37
N ILE A 66 -6.44 11.37 9.48
CA ILE A 66 -5.00 11.41 9.36
C ILE A 66 -4.62 10.87 7.98
N PHE A 67 -3.77 11.58 7.25
CA PHE A 67 -3.26 11.16 5.96
C PHE A 67 -1.80 10.71 6.06
N ILE A 68 -1.45 9.65 5.31
CA ILE A 68 -0.07 9.17 5.20
C ILE A 68 0.85 10.11 4.41
N SER A 69 0.30 11.03 3.60
CA SER A 69 1.07 11.97 2.79
C SER A 69 0.27 13.24 2.45
N SER A 70 0.97 14.31 2.06
CA SER A 70 0.38 15.56 1.56
C SER A 70 -0.45 15.32 0.29
N ASP A 71 0.06 14.53 -0.64
CA ASP A 71 -0.61 14.29 -1.93
C ASP A 71 -1.99 13.64 -1.75
N LEU A 72 -2.14 12.75 -0.76
CA LEU A 72 -3.43 12.18 -0.43
C LEU A 72 -4.34 13.24 0.23
N GLN A 73 -3.81 14.05 1.13
CA GLN A 73 -4.57 15.10 1.81
C GLN A 73 -5.13 16.12 0.81
N GLU A 74 -4.29 16.60 -0.11
CA GLU A 74 -4.67 17.59 -1.13
C GLU A 74 -5.65 17.04 -2.16
N SER A 75 -5.51 15.76 -2.53
CA SER A 75 -6.39 15.12 -3.52
C SER A 75 -7.71 14.60 -2.95
N THR A 76 -7.89 14.62 -1.63
CA THR A 76 -9.06 14.08 -0.93
C THR A 76 -9.95 15.20 -0.40
N HIS A 77 -11.17 15.28 -0.92
CA HIS A 77 -12.17 16.22 -0.42
C HIS A 77 -12.93 15.62 0.77
N LEU A 78 -12.81 16.26 1.95
CA LEU A 78 -13.49 15.86 3.18
C LEU A 78 -14.55 16.87 3.61
N SER A 79 -15.38 16.49 4.58
CA SER A 79 -16.31 17.41 5.23
C SER A 79 -15.57 18.55 5.93
N LYS A 80 -16.08 19.78 5.84
CA LYS A 80 -15.48 20.97 6.48
C LYS A 80 -15.37 20.86 8.01
N ARG A 81 -16.17 19.98 8.63
CA ARG A 81 -16.16 19.76 10.09
C ARG A 81 -15.03 18.85 10.56
N THR A 82 -14.39 18.15 9.64
CA THR A 82 -13.41 17.11 9.93
C THR A 82 -12.01 17.72 9.96
N LYS A 83 -11.29 17.56 11.07
CA LYS A 83 -9.89 18.00 11.16
C LYS A 83 -9.02 17.08 10.32
N THR A 84 -7.99 17.64 9.69
CA THR A 84 -7.05 16.86 8.87
C THR A 84 -5.65 17.00 9.42
N GLU A 85 -5.01 15.88 9.64
CA GLU A 85 -3.62 15.81 10.09
C GLU A 85 -2.78 14.98 9.12
N LYS A 86 -1.47 15.20 9.13
CA LYS A 86 -0.51 14.44 8.33
C LYS A 86 0.41 13.67 9.26
N LEU A 87 0.48 12.36 9.07
CA LEU A 87 1.39 11.49 9.82
C LEU A 87 2.04 10.49 8.87
N LEU A 88 3.34 10.68 8.65
CA LEU A 88 4.14 9.76 7.83
C LEU A 88 4.31 8.42 8.58
N THR A 89 4.45 7.33 7.82
CA THR A 89 4.82 6.04 8.42
C THR A 89 6.22 6.16 9.03
N GLY A 90 6.32 5.92 10.33
CA GLY A 90 7.61 5.78 11.00
C GLY A 90 8.22 4.41 10.75
N PHE A 91 9.54 4.36 10.63
CA PHE A 91 10.31 3.12 10.63
C PHE A 91 11.19 3.09 11.89
N PRO A 92 11.32 1.94 12.57
CA PRO A 92 12.28 1.82 13.65
C PRO A 92 13.68 2.07 13.11
N ASN A 93 14.53 2.68 13.92
CA ASN A 93 15.92 2.91 13.54
C ASN A 93 16.66 1.57 13.55
N HIS A 94 16.85 0.98 12.37
CA HIS A 94 17.65 -0.21 12.20
C HIS A 94 19.10 0.19 11.98
N ASP A 95 20.03 -0.46 12.70
CA ASP A 95 21.46 -0.35 12.42
C ASP A 95 21.77 -1.10 11.12
N LEU A 96 21.51 -0.43 9.99
CA LEU A 96 21.77 -0.94 8.65
C LEU A 96 23.26 -0.85 8.39
N LYS A 97 24.00 -1.92 8.71
CA LYS A 97 25.39 -2.05 8.30
C LYS A 97 25.44 -2.36 6.81
N LEU A 98 26.00 -1.43 6.04
CA LEU A 98 26.34 -1.69 4.65
C LEU A 98 27.34 -2.83 4.63
N LYS A 99 26.93 -4.00 4.13
CA LYS A 99 27.87 -5.08 3.84
C LYS A 99 28.49 -4.75 2.49
N GLU A 100 29.70 -4.21 2.49
CA GLU A 100 30.45 -4.00 1.25
C GLU A 100 30.62 -5.34 0.54
N SER A 101 29.99 -5.44 -0.63
CA SER A 101 30.24 -6.51 -1.58
C SER A 101 30.90 -5.87 -2.79
N ILE A 102 32.04 -6.42 -3.21
CA ILE A 102 32.64 -6.10 -4.51
C ILE A 102 31.74 -6.73 -5.56
N LEU A 103 30.74 -5.99 -6.01
CA LEU A 103 29.89 -6.39 -7.12
C LEU A 103 30.48 -5.78 -8.39
N ASN A 104 31.04 -6.63 -9.25
CA ASN A 104 31.36 -6.27 -10.65
C ASN A 104 30.10 -6.18 -11.52
N GLU A 105 28.93 -5.92 -10.92
CA GLU A 105 27.63 -5.85 -11.57
C GLU A 105 26.77 -4.74 -10.97
N VAL A 106 25.94 -4.13 -11.81
CA VAL A 106 24.93 -3.16 -11.40
C VAL A 106 23.65 -3.91 -11.06
N LYS A 107 23.30 -3.93 -9.78
CA LYS A 107 22.13 -4.63 -9.30
C LYS A 107 20.96 -3.68 -9.06
N PHE A 108 19.90 -3.84 -9.84
CA PHE A 108 18.63 -3.16 -9.64
C PHE A 108 17.77 -3.98 -8.68
N VAL A 109 17.10 -3.30 -7.76
CA VAL A 109 16.20 -3.95 -6.79
C VAL A 109 14.91 -3.16 -6.73
N THR A 110 13.78 -3.84 -6.88
CA THR A 110 12.45 -3.30 -6.59
C THR A 110 11.82 -4.09 -5.45
N VAL A 111 11.22 -3.39 -4.50
CA VAL A 111 10.60 -3.99 -3.31
C VAL A 111 9.13 -3.61 -3.26
N GLY A 112 8.25 -4.59 -3.20
CA GLY A 112 6.81 -4.40 -3.02
C GLY A 112 5.98 -5.54 -3.57
N SER A 113 4.70 -5.56 -3.18
CA SER A 113 3.72 -6.53 -3.66
C SER A 113 3.65 -6.57 -5.19
N ILE A 114 3.52 -7.77 -5.76
CA ILE A 114 3.42 -7.98 -7.20
C ILE A 114 1.98 -7.74 -7.62
N ASN A 115 1.70 -6.56 -8.20
CA ASN A 115 0.38 -6.17 -8.68
C ASN A 115 0.43 -5.03 -9.70
N ALA A 116 -0.69 -4.83 -10.42
CA ALA A 116 -0.79 -3.83 -11.48
C ALA A 116 -0.45 -2.40 -11.01
N ARG A 117 -0.81 -2.05 -9.77
CA ARG A 117 -0.52 -0.72 -9.19
C ARG A 117 0.98 -0.46 -9.05
N LYS A 118 1.79 -1.50 -8.81
CA LYS A 118 3.24 -1.40 -8.68
C LYS A 118 3.98 -1.48 -10.02
N ASN A 119 3.28 -1.86 -11.09
CA ASN A 119 3.71 -1.75 -12.48
C ASN A 119 5.10 -2.35 -12.77
N GLN A 120 5.38 -3.53 -12.21
CA GLN A 120 6.62 -4.27 -12.45
C GLN A 120 6.86 -4.55 -13.95
N ILE A 121 5.80 -4.67 -14.75
CA ILE A 121 5.90 -4.82 -16.21
C ILE A 121 6.65 -3.65 -16.86
N GLU A 122 6.42 -2.41 -16.40
CA GLU A 122 7.15 -1.24 -16.89
C GLU A 122 8.58 -1.20 -16.33
N VAL A 123 8.78 -1.67 -15.09
CA VAL A 123 10.13 -1.84 -14.53
C VAL A 123 10.99 -2.74 -15.42
N LEU A 124 10.44 -3.84 -15.95
CA LEU A 124 11.13 -4.69 -16.93
C LEU A 124 11.51 -3.91 -18.19
N ASN A 125 10.60 -3.08 -18.72
CA ASN A 125 10.85 -2.29 -19.92
C ASN A 125 11.98 -1.27 -19.70
N VAL A 126 11.98 -0.59 -18.57
CA VAL A 126 13.02 0.38 -18.19
C VAL A 126 14.35 -0.34 -17.97
N PHE A 127 14.36 -1.48 -17.28
CA PHE A 127 15.55 -2.30 -17.08
C PHE A 127 16.20 -2.70 -18.41
N LYS A 128 15.43 -3.17 -19.39
CA LYS A 128 15.95 -3.50 -20.74
C LYS A 128 16.64 -2.30 -21.41
N ARG A 129 16.12 -1.09 -21.22
CA ARG A 129 16.71 0.14 -21.79
C ARG A 129 18.00 0.52 -21.08
N LEU A 130 18.08 0.31 -19.78
CA LEU A 130 19.27 0.60 -18.97
C LEU A 130 20.38 -0.42 -19.21
N ASP A 131 20.06 -1.72 -19.26
CA ASP A 131 21.01 -2.80 -19.54
C ASP A 131 21.76 -2.60 -20.86
N LYS A 132 21.10 -2.05 -21.89
CA LYS A 132 21.73 -1.70 -23.18
C LYS A 132 22.69 -0.51 -23.13
N LYS A 133 22.57 0.35 -22.12
CA LYS A 133 23.34 1.60 -22.00
C LYS A 133 24.50 1.49 -21.03
N ILE A 134 24.44 0.53 -20.10
CA ILE A 134 25.42 0.36 -19.04
C ILE A 134 26.48 -0.63 -19.51
N ASN A 135 27.75 -0.20 -19.54
CA ASN A 135 28.90 -1.04 -19.89
C ASN A 135 29.33 -1.95 -18.72
N SER A 136 28.36 -2.60 -18.07
CA SER A 136 28.57 -3.53 -16.96
C SER A 136 27.43 -4.53 -16.92
N LYS A 137 27.67 -5.71 -16.36
CA LYS A 137 26.61 -6.71 -16.15
C LYS A 137 25.51 -6.09 -15.28
N CYS A 138 24.26 -6.17 -15.72
CA CYS A 138 23.11 -5.69 -14.94
C CYS A 138 22.20 -6.85 -14.55
N THR A 139 21.67 -6.81 -13.32
CA THR A 139 20.68 -7.78 -12.80
C THR A 139 19.51 -7.03 -12.15
N LEU A 140 18.33 -7.65 -12.11
CA LEU A 140 17.13 -7.08 -11.48
C LEU A 140 16.51 -8.10 -10.51
N ASP A 141 16.46 -7.75 -9.23
CA ASP A 141 15.68 -8.46 -8.23
C ASP A 141 14.32 -7.78 -8.02
N ILE A 142 13.23 -8.52 -8.22
CA ILE A 142 11.87 -8.15 -7.86
C ILE A 142 11.53 -8.85 -6.55
N ILE A 143 11.54 -8.11 -5.43
CA ILE A 143 11.32 -8.65 -4.09
C ILE A 143 9.88 -8.36 -3.64
N GLY A 144 9.12 -9.43 -3.38
CA GLY A 144 7.75 -9.36 -2.86
C GLY A 144 6.86 -10.52 -3.32
N SER A 145 5.68 -10.62 -2.72
CA SER A 145 4.66 -11.62 -3.03
C SER A 145 3.46 -11.00 -3.76
N TYR A 146 2.61 -11.84 -4.34
CA TYR A 146 1.29 -11.45 -4.84
C TYR A 146 0.20 -11.87 -3.85
N GLU A 147 -0.90 -11.12 -3.81
CA GLU A 147 -2.14 -11.56 -3.17
C GLU A 147 -2.95 -12.42 -4.15
N PRO A 148 -3.84 -13.32 -3.71
CA PRO A 148 -4.58 -14.21 -4.61
C PRO A 148 -5.31 -13.52 -5.77
N GLU A 149 -5.82 -12.30 -5.55
CA GLU A 149 -6.47 -11.47 -6.57
C GLU A 149 -5.51 -10.96 -7.66
N ASP A 150 -4.20 -10.94 -7.40
CA ASP A 150 -3.16 -10.47 -8.31
C ASP A 150 -2.42 -11.61 -9.04
N TYR A 151 -2.88 -12.87 -8.91
CA TYR A 151 -2.21 -14.03 -9.48
C TYR A 151 -2.04 -13.95 -11.00
N ASP A 152 -3.04 -13.45 -11.73
CA ASP A 152 -2.97 -13.30 -13.18
C ASP A 152 -1.91 -12.26 -13.60
N TYR A 153 -1.74 -11.20 -12.81
CA TYR A 153 -0.69 -10.22 -13.01
C TYR A 153 0.69 -10.85 -12.79
N TYR A 154 0.84 -11.63 -11.72
CA TYR A 154 2.06 -12.40 -11.46
C TYR A 154 2.40 -13.35 -12.62
N LYS A 155 1.42 -14.11 -13.13
CA LYS A 155 1.64 -15.02 -14.26
C LYS A 155 2.03 -14.31 -15.54
N THR A 156 1.42 -13.14 -15.79
CA THR A 156 1.80 -12.27 -16.91
C THR A 156 3.24 -11.79 -16.78
N LEU A 157 3.66 -11.40 -15.57
CA LEU A 157 5.02 -10.97 -15.27
C LEU A 157 6.04 -12.11 -15.46
N GLU A 158 5.77 -13.30 -14.90
CA GLU A 158 6.59 -14.49 -15.07
C GLU A 158 6.78 -14.83 -16.55
N LYS A 159 5.68 -14.88 -17.30
CA LYS A 159 5.71 -15.21 -18.73
C LYS A 159 6.54 -14.20 -19.52
N LYS A 160 6.41 -12.91 -19.22
CA LYS A 160 7.18 -11.86 -19.88
C LYS A 160 8.69 -11.99 -19.60
N ILE A 161 9.06 -12.46 -18.41
CA ILE A 161 10.47 -12.73 -18.07
C ILE A 161 10.96 -13.99 -18.79
N SER A 162 10.17 -15.07 -18.82
CA SER A 162 10.57 -16.33 -19.44
C SER A 162 10.70 -16.26 -20.96
N ASP A 163 9.81 -15.50 -21.62
CA ASP A 163 9.73 -15.41 -23.08
C ASP A 163 10.79 -14.45 -23.65
N ASP A 164 11.45 -13.65 -22.81
CA ASP A 164 12.46 -12.68 -23.22
C ASP A 164 13.87 -13.17 -22.86
N CYS A 165 14.66 -13.51 -23.88
CA CYS A 165 16.02 -14.04 -23.73
C CYS A 165 16.94 -13.13 -22.90
N LEU A 166 16.71 -11.81 -22.88
CA LEU A 166 17.52 -10.89 -22.08
C LEU A 166 17.09 -10.94 -20.61
N LEU A 167 15.79 -11.02 -20.35
CA LEU A 167 15.25 -10.95 -18.99
C LEU A 167 15.41 -12.27 -18.23
N LYS A 168 15.23 -13.41 -18.90
CA LYS A 168 15.22 -14.74 -18.29
C LYS A 168 16.45 -15.01 -17.40
N ASP A 169 17.63 -14.57 -17.84
CA ASP A 169 18.89 -14.83 -17.13
C ASP A 169 19.30 -13.70 -16.17
N LYS A 170 18.59 -12.56 -16.21
CA LYS A 170 18.98 -11.33 -15.49
C LYS A 170 17.96 -10.88 -14.45
N VAL A 171 16.72 -11.36 -14.53
CA VAL A 171 15.63 -10.97 -13.62
C VAL A 171 15.26 -12.13 -12.72
N GLN A 172 15.19 -11.88 -11.41
CA GLN A 172 14.73 -12.85 -10.42
C GLN A 172 13.57 -12.28 -9.62
N ILE A 173 12.48 -13.04 -9.50
CA ILE A 173 11.41 -12.77 -8.55
C ILE A 173 11.75 -13.50 -7.24
N LYS A 174 11.74 -12.77 -6.12
CA LYS A 174 12.05 -13.27 -4.77
C LYS A 174 10.86 -12.99 -3.87
N GLY A 175 10.05 -14.01 -3.62
CA GLY A 175 8.85 -13.96 -2.79
C GLY A 175 9.01 -14.78 -1.52
#